data_AF-A0A849EQ24-F1
#
_entry.id   AF-A0A849EQ24-F1
#
_cell.length_a   1.000
_cell.length_b   1.000
_cell.length_c   1.000
_cell.angle_alpha   90.00
_cell.angle_beta   90.00
_cell.angle_gamma   90.00
#
_symmetry.space_group_name_H-M   'P 1'
#
loop_
_entity.id
_entity.type
_entity.pdbx_description
1 polymer ?
#
loop_
_entity_poly.entity_id
_entity_poly.type
_entity_poly.pdbx_seq_one_letter_code
_entity_poly.pdbx_strand_id
1 'polypeptide(L)'
;MDDKKSVYRSIGLKLVSIVFLLYMLIWSLIENKLTLVYLFLVFLLLALIGTMWGHIWIVINRRRGTYPQKGQETMADVRRLALNGNTMLAINAYRAIKGVNLKAAKKEVGKMTTPAD
;
A
#
# COMPACT_ATOMS: atom_id res chain seq x y z
N MET A 1 -15.42 -25.70 48.59
CA MET A 1 -14.81 -24.48 48.00
C MET A 1 -13.58 -24.80 47.13
N ASP A 2 -13.14 -26.06 47.05
CA ASP A 2 -11.93 -26.48 46.31
C ASP A 2 -12.09 -26.74 44.80
N ASP A 3 -13.31 -26.97 44.32
CA ASP A 3 -13.52 -27.42 42.94
C ASP A 3 -13.16 -26.33 41.90
N LYS A 4 -13.50 -25.06 42.18
CA LYS A 4 -13.20 -23.95 41.27
C LYS A 4 -11.68 -23.73 41.08
N LYS A 5 -10.88 -23.90 42.13
CA LYS A 5 -9.42 -23.66 42.09
C LYS A 5 -8.70 -24.71 41.24
N SER A 6 -9.19 -25.95 41.26
CA SER A 6 -8.73 -27.04 40.39
C SER A 6 -9.00 -26.75 38.91
N VAL A 7 -10.22 -26.28 38.60
CA VAL A 7 -10.63 -25.94 37.23
C VAL A 7 -9.80 -24.78 36.66
N TYR A 8 -9.60 -23.70 37.43
CA TYR A 8 -8.76 -22.57 36.98
C TYR A 8 -7.30 -22.98 36.73
N ARG A 9 -6.76 -23.89 37.55
CA ARG A 9 -5.39 -24.41 37.37
C ARG A 9 -5.28 -25.26 36.10
N SER A 10 -6.28 -26.08 35.80
CA SER A 10 -6.33 -26.90 34.58
C SER A 10 -6.43 -26.04 33.31
N ILE A 11 -7.31 -25.03 33.30
CA ILE A 11 -7.48 -24.11 32.18
C ILE A 11 -6.20 -23.27 31.97
N GLY A 12 -5.59 -22.77 33.05
CA GLY A 12 -4.33 -22.03 32.98
C GLY A 12 -3.20 -22.86 32.38
N LEU A 13 -3.06 -24.13 32.78
CA LEU A 13 -2.04 -25.02 32.23
C LEU A 13 -2.25 -25.32 30.73
N LYS A 14 -3.51 -25.49 30.31
CA LYS A 14 -3.88 -25.66 28.89
C LYS A 14 -3.57 -24.41 28.07
N LEU A 15 -3.84 -23.22 28.59
CA LEU A 15 -3.52 -21.96 27.92
C LEU A 15 -2.00 -21.78 27.75
N VAL A 16 -1.22 -22.04 28.80
CA VAL A 16 0.24 -21.93 28.73
C VAL A 16 0.83 -22.91 27.71
N SER A 17 0.34 -24.14 27.68
CA SER A 17 0.79 -25.13 26.68
C SER A 17 0.39 -24.77 25.26
N ILE A 18 -0.82 -24.25 25.02
CA ILE A 18 -1.23 -23.76 23.69
C ILE A 18 -0.33 -22.61 23.22
N VAL A 19 -0.06 -21.63 24.10
CA VAL A 19 0.82 -20.51 23.77
C VAL A 19 2.23 -20.99 23.46
N PHE A 20 2.76 -21.94 24.23
CA PHE A 20 4.07 -22.52 23.99
C PHE A 20 4.14 -23.28 22.65
N LEU A 21 3.12 -24.06 22.32
CA LEU A 21 3.05 -24.77 21.04
C LEU A 21 2.97 -23.81 19.85
N LEU A 22 2.20 -22.72 19.96
CA LEU A 22 2.14 -21.68 18.94
C LEU A 22 3.51 -21.00 18.77
N TYR A 23 4.20 -20.70 19.87
CA TYR A 23 5.54 -20.14 19.83
C TYR A 23 6.53 -21.08 19.13
N MET A 24 6.54 -22.38 19.47
CA MET A 24 7.42 -23.37 18.82
C MET A 24 7.10 -23.53 17.32
N LEU A 25 5.81 -23.49 16.94
CA LEU A 25 5.40 -23.55 15.55
C LEU A 25 5.92 -22.33 14.76
N ILE A 26 5.76 -21.13 15.32
CA ILE A 26 6.24 -19.88 14.70
C ILE A 26 7.77 -19.90 14.61
N TRP A 27 8.46 -20.33 15.66
CA TRP A 27 9.92 -20.44 15.68
C TRP A 27 10.43 -21.42 14.61
N SER A 28 9.81 -22.60 14.50
CA SER A 28 10.14 -23.61 13.48
C SER A 28 9.87 -23.10 12.05
N LEU A 29 8.79 -22.34 11.86
CA LEU A 29 8.49 -21.71 10.57
C LEU A 29 9.53 -20.65 10.18
N ILE A 30 10.09 -19.92 11.15
CA ILE A 30 11.13 -18.90 10.93
C ILE A 30 12.51 -19.53 10.65
N GLU A 31 12.89 -20.59 11.39
CA GLU A 31 14.15 -21.30 11.16
C GLU A 31 14.22 -21.99 9.79
N ASN A 32 13.05 -22.34 9.24
CA ASN A 32 12.99 -22.95 7.93
C ASN A 32 13.29 -21.90 6.85
N LYS A 33 14.54 -21.93 6.35
CA LYS A 33 15.04 -21.05 5.28
C LYS A 33 14.13 -21.04 4.05
N LEU A 34 13.43 -22.15 3.76
CA LEU A 34 12.48 -22.22 2.65
C LEU A 34 11.26 -21.31 2.87
N THR A 35 10.75 -21.20 4.11
CA THR A 35 9.63 -20.30 4.44
C THR A 35 10.00 -18.84 4.18
N LEU A 36 11.22 -18.42 4.56
CA LEU A 36 11.71 -17.06 4.29
C LEU A 36 11.81 -16.78 2.79
N VAL A 37 12.30 -17.75 2.00
CA VAL A 37 12.35 -17.64 0.54
C VAL A 37 10.94 -17.51 -0.05
N TYR A 38 9.98 -18.32 0.40
CA TYR A 38 8.60 -18.23 -0.06
C TYR A 38 7.95 -16.88 0.27
N LEU A 39 8.13 -16.37 1.49
CA LEU A 39 7.61 -15.05 1.88
C LEU A 39 8.22 -13.94 1.02
N PHE A 40 9.52 -14.02 0.75
CA PHE A 40 10.19 -13.06 -0.13
C PHE A 40 9.66 -13.14 -1.57
N LEU A 41 9.45 -14.33 -2.12
CA LEU A 41 8.88 -14.51 -3.46
C LEU A 41 7.45 -14.01 -3.55
N VAL A 42 6.62 -14.26 -2.54
CA VAL A 42 5.25 -13.74 -2.46
C VAL A 42 5.27 -12.22 -2.40
N PHE A 43 6.17 -11.63 -1.60
CA PHE A 43 6.32 -10.19 -1.52
C PHE A 43 6.75 -9.58 -2.87
N LEU A 44 7.71 -10.20 -3.57
CA LEU A 44 8.11 -9.78 -4.91
C LEU A 44 6.95 -9.89 -5.91
N LEU A 45 6.18 -10.98 -5.87
CA LEU A 45 5.04 -11.16 -6.74
C LEU A 45 3.97 -10.08 -6.50
N LEU A 46 3.67 -9.77 -5.25
CA LEU A 46 2.73 -8.71 -4.88
C LEU A 46 3.23 -7.32 -5.34
N ALA A 47 4.53 -7.05 -5.21
CA ALA A 47 5.13 -5.81 -5.71
C ALA A 47 4.99 -5.70 -7.24
N LEU A 48 5.25 -6.78 -7.99
CA LEU A 48 5.06 -6.83 -9.44
C LEU A 48 3.60 -6.57 -9.83
N ILE A 49 2.65 -7.25 -9.18
CA ILE A 49 1.21 -7.05 -9.41
C ILE A 49 0.82 -5.59 -9.15
N GLY A 50 1.29 -5.01 -8.03
CA GLY A 50 1.03 -3.61 -7.69
C GLY A 50 1.53 -2.63 -8.76
N THR A 51 2.74 -2.83 -9.28
CA THR A 51 3.28 -1.98 -10.36
C THR A 51 2.49 -2.12 -11.66
N MET A 52 2.11 -3.35 -12.05
CA MET A 52 1.27 -3.57 -13.22
C MET A 52 -0.09 -2.89 -13.09
N TRP A 53 -0.71 -2.98 -11.90
CA TRP A 53 -2.00 -2.33 -11.64
C TRP A 53 -1.94 -0.82 -11.81
N GLY A 54 -0.87 -0.19 -11.33
CA GLY A 54 -0.62 1.24 -11.52
C GLY A 54 -0.53 1.64 -13.00
N HIS A 55 0.18 0.85 -13.82
CA HIS A 55 0.27 1.09 -15.26
C HIS A 55 -1.08 0.94 -15.97
N ILE A 56 -1.82 -0.14 -15.66
CA ILE A 56 -3.13 -0.40 -16.24
C ILE A 56 -4.11 0.71 -15.88
N TRP A 57 -4.11 1.16 -14.62
CA TRP A 57 -5.00 2.22 -14.16
C TRP A 57 -4.76 3.54 -14.93
N ILE A 58 -3.51 3.91 -15.21
CA ILE A 58 -3.21 5.09 -16.04
C ILE A 58 -3.74 4.91 -17.47
N VAL A 59 -3.55 3.73 -18.07
CA VAL A 59 -4.04 3.46 -19.43
C VAL A 59 -5.56 3.51 -19.50
N ILE A 60 -6.26 2.97 -18.49
CA ILE A 60 -7.73 3.03 -18.42
C ILE A 60 -8.20 4.49 -18.29
N ASN A 61 -7.58 5.29 -17.43
CA ASN A 61 -7.95 6.69 -17.27
C ASN A 61 -7.69 7.53 -18.54
N ARG A 62 -6.68 7.15 -19.35
CA ARG A 62 -6.46 7.72 -20.68
C ARG A 62 -7.58 7.36 -21.66
N ARG A 63 -7.99 6.09 -21.68
CA ARG A 63 -9.09 5.63 -22.55
C ARG A 63 -10.43 6.25 -22.18
N ARG A 64 -10.66 6.54 -20.89
CA ARG A 64 -11.86 7.20 -20.38
C ARG A 64 -11.86 8.72 -20.58
N GLY A 65 -10.78 9.31 -21.10
CA GLY A 65 -10.64 10.76 -21.28
C GLY A 65 -10.44 11.54 -19.97
N THR A 66 -10.34 10.86 -18.82
CA THR A 66 -10.16 11.49 -17.51
C THR A 66 -8.72 11.96 -17.30
N TYR A 67 -7.76 11.29 -17.93
CA TYR A 67 -6.34 11.64 -17.90
C TYR A 67 -5.80 11.90 -19.32
N PRO A 68 -5.05 12.99 -19.56
CA PRO A 68 -4.53 13.32 -20.88
C PRO A 68 -3.59 12.25 -21.46
N GLN A 69 -3.49 12.23 -22.79
CA GLN A 69 -2.54 11.37 -23.50
C GLN A 69 -1.10 11.79 -23.18
N LYS A 70 -0.17 10.83 -23.27
CA LYS A 70 1.24 11.09 -23.00
C LYS A 70 1.78 12.14 -23.98
N GLY A 71 2.37 13.21 -23.47
CA GLY A 71 2.90 14.32 -24.26
C GLY A 71 1.87 15.41 -24.60
N GLN A 72 0.60 15.23 -24.22
CA GLN A 72 -0.46 16.23 -24.39
C GLN A 72 -0.92 16.79 -23.04
N GLU A 73 -0.19 16.53 -21.96
CA GLU A 73 -0.55 17.02 -20.64
C GLU A 73 -0.42 18.55 -20.56
N THR A 74 -1.50 19.24 -20.17
CA THR A 74 -1.47 20.69 -19.97
C THR A 74 -1.56 21.06 -18.49
N MET A 75 -1.15 22.28 -18.15
CA MET A 75 -1.33 22.83 -16.79
C MET A 75 -2.83 22.93 -16.40
N ALA A 76 -3.73 23.09 -17.38
CA ALA A 76 -5.16 23.06 -17.16
C ALA A 76 -5.63 21.67 -16.72
N ASP A 77 -5.12 20.60 -17.33
CA ASP A 77 -5.41 19.22 -16.92
C ASP A 77 -4.91 18.94 -15.50
N VAL A 78 -3.71 19.42 -15.16
CA VAL A 78 -3.15 19.28 -13.80
C VAL A 78 -4.09 19.91 -12.77
N ARG A 79 -4.54 21.15 -13.01
CA ARG A 79 -5.46 21.86 -12.10
C ARG A 79 -6.80 21.13 -12.00
N ARG A 80 -7.38 20.69 -13.12
CA ARG A 80 -8.63 19.92 -13.13
C ARG A 80 -8.50 18.63 -12.33
N LEU A 81 -7.41 17.87 -12.53
CA LEU A 81 -7.14 16.63 -11.80
C LEU A 81 -6.96 16.88 -10.30
N ALA A 82 -6.25 17.95 -9.93
CA ALA A 82 -6.04 18.33 -8.54
C ALA A 82 -7.37 18.66 -7.85
N LEU A 83 -8.19 19.52 -8.47
CA LEU A 83 -9.50 19.93 -7.94
C LEU A 83 -10.49 18.77 -7.83
N ASN A 84 -10.44 17.81 -8.76
CA ASN A 84 -11.28 16.62 -8.72
C ASN A 84 -10.81 15.57 -7.70
N GLY A 85 -9.84 15.88 -6.83
CA GLY A 85 -9.30 14.95 -5.83
C GLY A 85 -8.34 13.89 -6.39
N ASN A 86 -8.04 13.94 -7.69
CA ASN A 86 -7.11 13.02 -8.36
C ASN A 86 -5.65 13.48 -8.21
N THR A 87 -5.23 13.75 -6.98
CA THR A 87 -3.92 14.36 -6.65
C THR A 87 -2.74 13.59 -7.24
N MET A 88 -2.79 12.25 -7.22
CA MET A 88 -1.71 11.42 -7.77
C MET A 88 -1.57 11.56 -9.29
N LEU A 89 -2.69 11.66 -10.02
CA LEU A 89 -2.67 11.91 -11.47
C LEU A 89 -2.18 13.33 -11.76
N ALA A 90 -2.63 14.32 -10.99
CA ALA A 90 -2.17 15.70 -11.12
C ALA A 90 -0.65 15.82 -10.92
N ILE A 91 -0.10 15.14 -9.91
CA ILE A 91 1.36 15.07 -9.67
C ILE A 91 2.09 14.45 -10.86
N ASN A 92 1.60 13.33 -11.38
CA ASN A 92 2.23 12.67 -12.52
C ASN A 92 2.19 13.55 -13.78
N ALA A 93 1.06 14.21 -14.05
CA ALA A 93 0.94 15.14 -15.18
C ALA A 93 1.87 16.35 -15.00
N TYR A 94 1.95 16.94 -13.80
CA TYR A 94 2.86 18.04 -13.53
C TYR A 94 4.33 17.65 -13.73
N ARG A 95 4.72 16.44 -13.32
CA ARG A 95 6.07 15.90 -13.54
C ARG A 95 6.37 15.66 -15.02
N ALA A 96 5.40 15.19 -15.79
CA ALA A 96 5.55 15.02 -17.23
C ALA A 96 5.78 16.36 -17.94
N ILE A 97 5.07 17.42 -17.51
CA ILE A 97 5.18 18.77 -18.10
C ILE A 97 6.47 19.48 -17.69
N LYS A 98 6.81 19.48 -16.40
CA LYS A 98 7.90 20.29 -15.85
C LYS A 98 9.22 19.55 -15.64
N GLY A 99 9.22 18.21 -15.76
CA GLY A 99 10.43 17.40 -15.57
C GLY A 99 10.97 17.39 -14.13
N VAL A 100 10.15 17.75 -13.14
CA VAL A 100 10.60 17.90 -11.74
C VAL A 100 10.51 16.59 -10.94
N ASN A 101 11.21 16.57 -9.80
CA ASN A 101 11.13 15.47 -8.84
C ASN A 101 9.77 15.40 -8.12
N LEU A 102 9.51 14.26 -7.48
CA LEU A 102 8.23 13.98 -6.81
C LEU A 102 7.91 14.98 -5.70
N LYS A 103 8.91 15.40 -4.92
CA LYS A 103 8.73 16.33 -3.80
C LYS A 103 8.27 17.71 -4.28
N ALA A 104 8.91 18.24 -5.32
CA ALA A 104 8.56 19.53 -5.91
C ALA A 104 7.15 19.48 -6.54
N ALA A 105 6.83 18.41 -7.28
CA ALA A 105 5.51 18.24 -7.87
C ALA A 105 4.41 18.14 -6.81
N LYS A 106 4.62 17.37 -5.74
CA LYS A 106 3.65 17.25 -4.64
C LYS A 106 3.41 18.60 -3.95
N LYS A 107 4.47 19.38 -3.72
CA LYS A 107 4.36 20.73 -3.14
C LYS A 107 3.50 21.63 -4.03
N GLU A 108 3.75 21.63 -5.33
CA GLU A 108 3.04 22.54 -6.24
C GLU A 108 1.58 22.13 -6.44
N VAL A 109 1.31 20.84 -6.66
CA VAL A 109 -0.07 20.34 -6.78
C VAL A 109 -0.84 20.54 -5.48
N GLY A 110 -0.20 20.38 -4.32
CA GLY A 110 -0.83 20.63 -3.01
C GLY A 110 -1.36 22.05 -2.86
N LYS A 111 -0.62 23.06 -3.37
CA LYS A 111 -1.10 24.45 -3.39
C LYS A 111 -2.35 24.64 -4.27
N MET A 112 -2.58 23.77 -5.26
CA MET A 112 -3.75 23.84 -6.14
C MET A 112 -4.99 23.19 -5.53
N THR A 113 -4.82 22.36 -4.49
CA THR A 113 -5.91 21.64 -3.81
C THR A 113 -6.37 22.30 -2.53
N THR A 114 -5.52 23.11 -1.89
CA THR A 114 -5.88 23.86 -0.68
C THR A 114 -6.66 25.12 -1.09
N PRO A 115 -7.93 25.30 -0.67
CA PRO A 115 -8.60 26.59 -0.77
C PRO A 115 -7.74 27.63 -0.06
N ALA A 116 -7.62 28.84 -0.61
CA ALA A 116 -6.99 29.93 0.12
C ALA A 116 -7.89 30.28 1.31
N ASP A 117 -7.53 29.75 2.48
CA ASP A 117 -8.06 30.16 3.78
C ASP A 117 -7.31 31.40 4.28
#